data_AF-A0A4Y2GTL7-F1
#
_entry.id   AF-A0A4Y2GTL7-F1
#
_cell.length_a   1.000
_cell.length_b   1.000
_cell.length_c   1.000
_cell.angle_alpha   90.00
_cell.angle_beta   90.00
_cell.angle_gamma   90.00
#
_symmetry.space_group_name_H-M   'P 1'
#
loop_
_entity.id
_entity.type
_entity.pdbx_description
1 polymer ?
#
loop_
_entity_poly.entity_id
_entity_poly.type
_entity_poly.pdbx_seq_one_letter_code
_entity_poly.pdbx_strand_id
1 'polypeptide(L)'
;MRFIFDKADWHLFNSHCEFTQDMVRQPDVNKAVDSVTKCLLKAADMAIPKSSGNLPRLYKPWWDDNCKVSKKAQRRACDKFRRYPTTANHIAFKRAKSFFRRIRRQSKNSSFQKYVRSIQGHLSSKLMWEKVRKILGTNKVYHGISFLQTNGQLVSHTKGIA
;
A
#
# COMPACT_ATOMS: atom_id res chain seq x y z
N MET A 1 -9.69 9.00 -2.02
CA MET A 1 -10.00 8.35 -0.72
C MET A 1 -11.21 7.48 -0.92
N ARG A 2 -11.23 6.26 -0.39
CA ARG A 2 -12.33 5.28 -0.59
C ARG A 2 -12.89 4.89 0.77
N PHE A 3 -14.20 4.79 0.90
CA PHE A 3 -14.85 4.27 2.11
C PHE A 3 -14.48 2.80 2.35
N ILE A 4 -14.16 2.46 3.60
CA ILE A 4 -13.84 1.09 4.03
C ILE A 4 -15.09 0.48 4.68
N PHE A 5 -15.93 -0.16 3.88
CA PHE A 5 -17.22 -0.70 4.34
C PHE A 5 -17.07 -1.82 5.38
N ASP A 6 -15.99 -2.60 5.35
CA ASP A 6 -15.71 -3.66 6.34
C ASP A 6 -15.53 -3.12 7.77
N LYS A 7 -15.26 -1.82 7.93
CA LYS A 7 -15.07 -1.14 9.21
C LYS A 7 -16.16 -0.13 9.51
N ALA A 8 -17.25 -0.15 8.75
CA ALA A 8 -18.36 0.77 8.95
C ALA A 8 -19.10 0.46 10.25
N ASP A 9 -19.42 1.50 11.02
CA ASP A 9 -20.38 1.39 12.11
C ASP A 9 -21.78 1.67 11.55
N TRP A 10 -22.48 0.61 11.15
CA TRP A 10 -23.82 0.74 10.57
C TRP A 10 -24.87 1.24 11.58
N HIS A 11 -24.66 1.03 12.88
CA HIS A 11 -25.57 1.55 13.90
C HIS A 11 -25.45 3.08 13.98
N LEU A 12 -24.21 3.60 14.01
CA LEU A 12 -23.94 5.03 13.97
C LEU A 12 -24.39 5.68 12.65
N PHE A 13 -24.25 4.97 11.53
CA PHE A 13 -24.77 5.43 10.25
C PHE A 13 -26.29 5.59 10.30
N ASN A 14 -26.99 4.57 10.79
CA ASN A 14 -28.46 4.57 10.84
C ASN A 14 -29.00 5.64 11.80
N SER A 15 -28.35 5.88 12.94
CA SER A 15 -28.75 6.93 13.88
C SER A 15 -28.57 8.35 13.33
N HIS A 16 -27.68 8.54 12.35
CA HIS A 16 -27.41 9.85 11.75
C HIS A 16 -28.04 10.05 10.37
N CYS A 17 -28.58 8.99 9.76
CA CYS A 17 -29.22 9.01 8.46
C CYS A 17 -30.74 9.17 8.62
N GLU A 18 -31.18 10.25 9.29
CA GLU A 18 -32.60 10.57 9.42
C GLU A 18 -33.06 11.45 8.25
N PHE A 19 -34.08 10.99 7.53
CA PHE A 19 -34.73 11.77 6.50
C PHE A 19 -35.94 12.49 7.09
N THR A 20 -35.89 13.82 7.09
CA THR A 20 -37.05 14.64 7.49
C THR A 20 -37.97 14.89 6.31
N GLN A 21 -39.26 15.07 6.59
CA GLN A 21 -40.28 15.28 5.57
C GLN A 21 -40.01 16.54 4.74
N ASP A 22 -39.39 17.55 5.35
CA ASP A 22 -39.00 18.82 4.71
C ASP A 22 -37.84 18.67 3.71
N MET A 23 -37.04 17.61 3.83
CA MET A 23 -35.98 17.32 2.86
C MET A 23 -36.53 16.74 1.56
N VAL A 24 -37.70 16.07 1.65
CA VAL A 24 -38.34 15.41 0.50
C VAL A 24 -39.41 16.30 -0.13
N ARG A 25 -40.18 17.04 0.69
CA ARG A 25 -41.23 17.94 0.23
C ARG A 25 -40.69 19.31 -0.19
N GLN A 26 -39.71 19.32 -1.07
CA GLN A 26 -39.22 20.56 -1.68
C GLN A 26 -39.89 20.79 -3.03
N PRO A 27 -40.16 22.07 -3.40
CA PRO A 27 -40.78 22.41 -4.67
C PRO A 27 -39.88 22.14 -5.88
N ASP A 28 -38.57 21.98 -5.68
CA ASP A 28 -37.60 21.62 -6.71
C ASP A 28 -37.00 20.24 -6.41
N VAL A 29 -37.19 19.32 -7.35
CA VAL A 29 -36.71 17.93 -7.26
C VAL A 29 -35.19 17.87 -7.11
N ASN A 30 -34.45 18.75 -7.78
CA ASN A 30 -32.99 18.76 -7.69
C ASN A 30 -32.54 19.12 -6.28
N LYS A 31 -33.22 20.07 -5.63
CA LYS A 31 -32.91 20.47 -4.25
C LYS A 31 -33.25 19.37 -3.25
N ALA A 32 -34.35 18.66 -3.45
CA ALA A 32 -34.69 17.49 -2.64
C ALA A 32 -33.62 16.40 -2.73
N VAL A 33 -33.17 16.06 -3.95
CA VAL A 33 -32.11 15.07 -4.18
C VAL A 33 -30.79 15.52 -3.54
N ASP A 34 -30.44 16.79 -3.65
CA ASP A 34 -29.24 17.37 -3.04
C ASP A 34 -29.27 17.27 -1.52
N SER A 35 -30.41 17.59 -0.90
CA SER A 35 -30.61 17.50 0.55
C SER A 35 -30.46 16.06 1.06
N VAL A 36 -31.08 15.09 0.39
CA VAL A 36 -30.97 13.67 0.72
C VAL A 36 -29.53 13.16 0.55
N THR A 37 -28.89 13.53 -0.56
CA THR A 37 -27.51 13.12 -0.86
C THR A 37 -26.53 13.69 0.17
N LYS A 38 -26.70 14.95 0.59
CA LYS A 38 -25.89 15.57 1.64
C LYS A 38 -26.06 14.87 2.99
N CYS A 39 -27.29 14.46 3.33
CA CYS A 39 -27.55 13.69 4.55
C CYS A 39 -26.80 12.35 4.52
N LEU A 40 -26.96 11.59 3.44
CA LEU A 40 -26.29 10.31 3.23
C LEU A 40 -24.77 10.42 3.31
N LEU A 41 -24.19 11.43 2.65
CA LEU A 41 -22.75 11.67 2.69
C LEU A 41 -22.27 12.08 4.08
N LYS A 42 -23.03 12.88 4.82
CA LYS A 42 -22.69 13.29 6.18
C LYS A 42 -22.72 12.10 7.14
N ALA A 43 -23.76 11.27 7.07
CA ALA A 43 -23.84 10.04 7.85
C ALA A 43 -22.70 9.08 7.50
N ALA A 44 -22.40 8.92 6.21
CA ALA A 44 -21.29 8.10 5.73
C ALA A 44 -19.93 8.60 6.24
N ASP A 45 -19.72 9.92 6.25
CA ASP A 45 -18.47 10.53 6.71
C ASP A 45 -18.22 10.36 8.21
N MET A 46 -19.29 10.30 9.01
CA MET A 46 -19.19 10.05 10.46
C MET A 46 -19.03 8.56 10.79
N ALA A 47 -19.71 7.69 10.05
CA ALA A 47 -19.83 6.28 10.39
C ALA A 47 -18.87 5.35 9.64
N ILE A 48 -18.38 5.77 8.46
CA ILE A 48 -17.56 4.93 7.59
C ILE A 48 -16.15 5.51 7.48
N PRO A 49 -15.14 4.85 8.06
CA PRO A 49 -13.77 5.33 7.96
C PRO A 49 -13.30 5.32 6.49
N LYS A 50 -12.68 6.42 6.07
CA LYS A 50 -12.08 6.57 4.75
C LYS A 50 -10.66 6.01 4.74
N SER A 51 -10.26 5.39 3.64
CA SER A 51 -8.88 5.01 3.43
C SER A 51 -7.99 6.25 3.41
N SER A 52 -6.86 6.17 4.12
CA SER A 52 -5.94 7.30 4.30
C SER A 52 -5.29 7.78 3.00
N GLY A 53 -5.51 7.09 1.87
CA GLY A 53 -4.86 7.34 0.58
C GLY A 53 -3.35 7.09 0.60
N ASN A 54 -2.76 6.87 1.77
CA ASN A 54 -1.36 6.62 1.97
C ASN A 54 -1.08 5.17 1.61
N LEU A 55 -0.56 4.97 0.39
CA LEU A 55 0.09 3.71 0.04
C LEU A 55 1.20 3.46 1.07
N PRO A 56 1.23 2.30 1.75
CA PRO A 56 2.31 1.97 2.64
C PRO A 56 3.61 2.11 1.85
N ARG A 57 4.53 2.93 2.38
CA ARG A 57 5.81 3.20 1.76
C ARG A 57 6.45 1.85 1.43
N LEU A 58 6.65 1.56 0.13
CA LEU A 58 7.27 0.32 -0.33
C LEU A 58 8.53 0.06 0.50
N TYR A 59 8.40 -0.85 1.47
CA TYR A 59 9.46 -1.14 2.41
C TYR A 59 10.55 -1.85 1.63
N LYS A 60 11.75 -1.27 1.64
CA LYS A 60 12.93 -1.86 1.01
C LYS A 60 13.67 -2.61 2.10
N PRO A 61 13.65 -3.96 2.13
CA PRO A 61 14.28 -4.72 3.21
C PRO A 61 15.80 -4.51 3.32
N TRP A 62 16.41 -4.04 2.23
CA TRP A 62 17.82 -3.68 2.13
C TRP A 62 18.11 -2.21 2.49
N TRP A 63 17.14 -1.41 2.93
CA TRP A 63 17.36 0.00 3.24
C TRP A 63 17.72 0.17 4.72
N ASP A 64 19.02 0.23 5.00
CA ASP A 64 19.58 0.42 6.35
C ASP A 64 19.91 1.88 6.69
N ASP A 65 20.32 2.11 7.94
CA ASP A 65 20.72 3.45 8.41
C ASP A 65 22.00 3.95 7.72
N ASN A 66 22.91 3.06 7.35
CA ASN A 66 24.09 3.40 6.55
C ASN A 66 23.70 3.99 5.19
N CYS A 67 22.67 3.44 4.53
CA CYS A 67 22.09 3.99 3.30
C CYS A 67 21.47 5.37 3.54
N LYS A 68 20.82 5.60 4.69
CA LYS A 68 20.27 6.92 5.05
C LYS A 68 21.39 7.96 5.22
N VAL A 69 22.39 7.64 6.03
CA VAL A 69 23.52 8.52 6.35
C VAL A 69 24.32 8.87 5.08
N SER A 70 24.71 7.86 4.30
CA SER A 70 25.48 8.06 3.07
C SER A 70 24.69 8.81 1.98
N LYS A 71 23.37 8.57 1.85
CA LYS A 71 22.50 9.36 0.95
C LYS A 71 22.37 10.81 1.40
N LYS A 72 22.27 11.07 2.72
CA LYS A 72 22.24 12.43 3.27
C LYS A 72 23.55 13.16 2.99
N ALA A 73 24.70 12.50 3.16
CA ALA A 73 26.01 13.04 2.82
C ALA A 73 26.15 13.35 1.32
N GLN A 74 25.69 12.43 0.44
CA GLN A 74 25.66 12.66 -1.00
C GLN A 74 24.83 13.89 -1.36
N ARG A 75 23.63 14.04 -0.77
CA ARG A 75 22.76 15.21 -0.99
C ARG A 75 23.44 16.51 -0.56
N ARG A 76 24.01 16.54 0.65
CA ARG A 76 24.74 17.72 1.15
C ARG A 76 25.88 18.14 0.22
N ALA A 77 26.67 17.17 -0.28
CA ALA A 77 27.74 17.46 -1.22
C ALA A 77 27.22 17.95 -2.58
N CYS A 78 26.10 17.39 -3.06
CA CYS A 78 25.42 17.84 -4.27
C CYS A 78 24.88 19.28 -4.12
N ASP A 79 24.25 19.59 -2.99
CA ASP A 79 23.71 20.92 -2.72
C ASP A 79 24.84 21.95 -2.60
N LYS A 80 25.96 21.59 -1.95
CA LYS A 80 27.15 22.46 -1.87
C LYS A 80 27.74 22.74 -3.25
N PHE A 81 27.90 21.71 -4.09
CA PHE A 81 28.38 21.87 -5.46
C PHE A 81 27.42 22.71 -6.32
N ARG A 82 26.10 22.50 -6.18
CA ARG A 82 25.09 23.28 -6.91
C ARG A 82 25.09 24.76 -6.54
N ARG A 83 25.31 25.08 -5.25
CA ARG A 83 25.43 26.47 -4.78
C ARG A 83 26.76 27.10 -5.18
N TYR A 84 27.84 26.33 -5.13
CA TYR A 84 29.21 26.80 -5.39
C TYR A 84 29.94 25.80 -6.31
N PRO A 85 29.88 26.01 -7.64
CA PRO A 85 30.36 25.06 -8.64
C PRO A 85 31.89 25.10 -8.81
N THR A 86 32.63 24.79 -7.74
CA THR A 86 34.10 24.70 -7.75
C THR A 86 34.58 23.27 -8.01
N THR A 87 35.79 23.12 -8.55
CA THR A 87 36.41 21.81 -8.81
C THR A 87 36.50 20.94 -7.55
N ALA A 88 36.88 21.53 -6.41
CA ALA A 88 36.94 20.83 -5.13
C ALA A 88 35.56 20.29 -4.70
N ASN A 89 34.50 21.09 -4.86
CA ASN A 89 33.13 20.67 -4.53
C ASN A 89 32.64 19.57 -5.50
N HIS A 90 32.99 19.64 -6.78
CA HIS A 90 32.68 18.59 -7.75
C HIS A 90 33.35 17.26 -7.37
N ILE A 91 34.64 17.27 -7.01
CA ILE A 91 35.37 16.09 -6.54
C ILE A 91 34.71 15.51 -5.28
N ALA A 92 34.39 16.36 -4.30
CA ALA A 92 33.73 15.93 -3.07
C ALA A 92 32.36 15.27 -3.34
N PHE A 93 31.55 15.85 -4.24
CA PHE A 93 30.29 15.25 -4.67
C PHE A 93 30.49 13.89 -5.34
N LYS A 94 31.46 13.76 -6.25
CA LYS A 94 31.76 12.51 -6.96
C LYS A 94 32.20 11.41 -5.98
N ARG A 95 33.01 11.75 -4.98
CA ARG A 95 33.41 10.85 -3.87
C ARG A 95 32.19 10.41 -3.05
N ALA A 96 31.34 11.34 -2.63
CA ALA A 96 30.13 11.00 -1.87
C ALA A 96 29.15 10.13 -2.70
N LYS A 97 29.04 10.38 -4.00
CA LYS A 97 28.23 9.60 -4.95
C LYS A 97 28.77 8.17 -5.12
N SER A 98 30.08 7.98 -5.28
CA SER A 98 30.68 6.65 -5.38
C SER A 98 30.54 5.87 -4.07
N PHE A 99 30.75 6.53 -2.94
CA PHE A 99 30.57 5.94 -1.61
C PHE A 99 29.14 5.46 -1.38
N PHE A 100 28.13 6.30 -1.64
CA PHE A 100 26.72 5.89 -1.53
C PHE A 100 26.40 4.71 -2.45
N ARG A 101 26.93 4.68 -3.69
CA ARG A 101 26.74 3.53 -4.60
C ARG A 101 27.30 2.23 -4.01
N ARG A 102 28.46 2.28 -3.35
CA ARG A 102 29.07 1.12 -2.67
C ARG A 102 28.20 0.63 -1.53
N ILE A 103 27.80 1.52 -0.60
CA ILE A 103 26.94 1.16 0.54
C ILE A 103 25.61 0.55 0.06
N ARG A 104 24.98 1.16 -0.95
CA ARG A 104 23.74 0.64 -1.55
C ARG A 104 23.90 -0.78 -2.12
N ARG A 105 25.02 -1.08 -2.78
CA ARG A 105 25.31 -2.42 -3.31
C ARG A 105 25.53 -3.43 -2.18
N GLN A 106 26.32 -3.05 -1.17
CA GLN A 106 26.57 -3.90 -0.01
C GLN A 106 25.28 -4.23 0.74
N SER A 107 24.45 -3.23 1.04
CA SER A 107 23.21 -3.46 1.79
C SER A 107 22.21 -4.33 1.02
N LYS A 108 22.10 -4.14 -0.31
CA LYS A 108 21.32 -5.05 -1.18
C LYS A 108 21.84 -6.48 -1.13
N ASN A 109 23.15 -6.68 -1.28
CA ASN A 109 23.75 -8.01 -1.25
C ASN A 109 23.55 -8.67 0.12
N SER A 110 23.80 -7.95 1.22
CA SER A 110 23.63 -8.48 2.58
C SER A 110 22.16 -8.84 2.86
N SER A 111 21.21 -8.01 2.43
CA SER A 111 19.79 -8.32 2.56
C SER A 111 19.39 -9.54 1.72
N PHE A 112 19.91 -9.66 0.50
CA PHE A 112 19.67 -10.82 -0.35
C PHE A 112 20.27 -12.10 0.24
N GLN A 113 21.51 -12.04 0.72
CA GLN A 113 22.16 -13.15 1.42
C GLN A 113 21.36 -13.58 2.66
N LYS A 114 20.88 -12.64 3.48
CA LYS A 114 20.00 -12.93 4.62
C LYS A 114 18.71 -13.61 4.17
N TYR A 115 18.10 -13.15 3.08
CA TYR A 115 16.90 -13.76 2.53
C TYR A 115 17.15 -15.20 2.06
N VAL A 116 18.23 -15.45 1.33
CA VAL A 116 18.62 -16.81 0.90
C VAL A 116 18.91 -17.71 2.10
N ARG A 117 19.64 -17.22 3.11
CA ARG A 117 19.89 -17.96 4.37
C ARG A 117 18.62 -18.32 5.14
N SER A 118 17.51 -17.61 4.92
CA SER A 118 16.22 -17.93 5.52
C SER A 118 15.51 -19.13 4.88
N ILE A 119 16.06 -19.67 3.78
CA ILE A 119 15.59 -20.90 3.15
C ILE A 119 16.37 -22.06 3.80
N GLN A 120 15.89 -22.51 4.95
CA GLN A 120 16.45 -23.63 5.70
C GLN A 120 15.65 -24.92 5.45
N GLY A 121 16.25 -26.08 5.73
CA GLY A 121 15.64 -27.39 5.48
C GLY A 121 14.40 -27.72 6.32
N HIS A 122 14.17 -26.99 7.42
CA HIS A 122 12.97 -27.15 8.27
C HIS A 122 11.72 -26.45 7.71
N LEU A 123 11.84 -25.70 6.60
CA LEU A 123 10.67 -25.12 5.93
C LEU A 123 9.88 -26.18 5.17
N SER A 124 8.55 -26.04 5.14
CA SER A 124 7.72 -26.86 4.25
C SER A 124 8.10 -26.63 2.79
N SER A 125 8.01 -27.68 1.98
CA SER A 125 8.33 -27.63 0.55
C SER A 125 7.56 -26.52 -0.17
N LYS A 126 6.29 -26.29 0.19
CA LYS A 126 5.45 -25.21 -0.33
C LYS A 126 6.08 -23.84 -0.09
N LEU A 127 6.44 -23.53 1.16
CA LEU A 127 6.98 -22.23 1.54
C LEU A 127 8.38 -21.99 0.96
N MET A 128 9.20 -23.05 0.87
CA MET A 128 10.48 -23.00 0.18
C MET A 128 10.30 -22.62 -1.30
N TRP A 129 9.44 -23.32 -2.03
CA TRP A 129 9.16 -23.03 -3.44
C TRP A 129 8.52 -21.66 -3.66
N GLU A 130 7.71 -21.15 -2.74
CA GLU A 130 7.24 -19.76 -2.75
C GLU A 130 8.40 -18.76 -2.63
N LYS A 131 9.33 -18.99 -1.69
CA LYS A 131 10.51 -18.13 -1.53
C LYS A 131 11.42 -18.17 -2.76
N VAL A 132 11.60 -19.33 -3.39
CA VAL A 132 12.38 -19.49 -4.63
C VAL A 132 11.70 -18.78 -5.80
N ARG A 133 10.38 -18.94 -5.98
CA ARG A 133 9.62 -18.20 -7.02
C ARG A 133 9.68 -16.69 -6.83
N LYS A 134 9.74 -16.19 -5.59
CA LYS A 134 9.99 -14.76 -5.30
C LYS A 134 11.37 -14.29 -5.79
N ILE A 135 12.39 -15.14 -5.73
CA ILE A 135 13.73 -14.82 -6.27
C ILE A 135 13.69 -14.79 -7.80
N LEU A 136 13.04 -15.78 -8.41
CA LEU A 136 12.92 -15.92 -9.87
C LEU A 136 11.98 -14.88 -10.50
N GLY A 137 11.23 -14.12 -9.71
CA GLY A 137 10.22 -13.18 -10.19
C GLY A 137 8.99 -13.87 -10.81
N THR A 138 8.89 -15.20 -10.71
CA THR A 138 7.77 -16.01 -11.23
C THR A 138 6.69 -16.24 -10.18
N ASN A 139 6.73 -15.50 -9.08
CA ASN A 139 5.68 -15.53 -8.06
C ASN A 139 4.40 -14.97 -8.65
N LYS A 140 3.61 -15.84 -9.29
CA LYS A 140 2.21 -15.58 -9.59
C LYS A 140 1.53 -15.45 -8.24
N VAL A 141 1.07 -14.25 -7.92
CA VAL A 141 0.08 -14.06 -6.85
C VAL A 141 -1.08 -14.94 -7.26
N TYR A 142 -1.17 -16.13 -6.66
CA TYR A 142 -2.35 -16.98 -6.80
C TYR A 142 -3.47 -16.20 -6.12
N HIS A 143 -4.18 -15.40 -6.90
CA HIS A 143 -5.56 -15.09 -6.60
C HIS A 143 -6.26 -16.44 -6.74
N GLY A 144 -6.44 -17.14 -5.62
CA GLY A 144 -7.26 -18.35 -5.63
C GLY A 144 -8.57 -17.98 -6.32
N ILE A 145 -8.94 -18.76 -7.34
CA ILE A 145 -10.26 -18.64 -7.96
C ILE A 145 -11.24 -18.67 -6.80
N SER A 146 -11.97 -17.59 -6.59
CA SER A 146 -12.95 -17.50 -5.52
C SER A 146 -14.03 -18.53 -5.85
N PHE A 147 -14.15 -19.56 -5.03
CA PHE A 147 -15.24 -20.52 -5.20
C PHE A 147 -16.56 -19.78 -5.02
N LEU A 148 -17.50 -19.96 -5.95
CA LEU A 148 -18.83 -19.42 -5.82
C LEU A 148 -19.51 -20.08 -4.60
N GLN A 149 -19.94 -19.24 -3.66
CA GLN A 149 -20.78 -19.65 -2.55
C GLN A 149 -22.22 -19.25 -2.88
N THR A 150 -23.10 -20.24 -2.97
CA THR A 150 -24.55 -20.01 -3.03
C THR A 150 -25.13 -20.51 -1.71
N ASN A 151 -25.80 -19.64 -0.96
CA ASN A 151 -26.47 -19.97 0.31
C ASN A 151 -25.57 -20.65 1.37
N GLY A 152 -24.28 -20.29 1.42
CA GLY A 152 -23.35 -20.80 2.44
C GLY A 152 -22.76 -22.19 2.16
N GLN A 153 -23.03 -22.81 1.00
CA GLN A 153 -22.39 -24.06 0.58
C GLN A 153 -21.41 -23.86 -0.59
N LEU A 154 -20.29 -24.59 -0.53
CA LEU A 154 -19.24 -24.57 -1.53
C LEU A 154 -19.65 -25.40 -2.76
N VAL A 155 -19.83 -24.76 -3.91
CA VAL A 155 -20.19 -25.48 -5.14
C VAL A 155 -18.94 -26.14 -5.74
N SER A 156 -18.71 -27.42 -5.44
CA SER A 156 -17.58 -28.20 -5.95
C SER A 156 -17.89 -29.03 -7.20
N HIS A 157 -19.17 -29.17 -7.60
CA HIS A 157 -19.60 -30.03 -8.70
C HIS A 157 -20.38 -29.27 -9.77
N THR A 158 -20.10 -29.58 -11.05
CA THR A 158 -20.69 -28.95 -12.25
C THR A 158 -22.13 -29.36 -12.55
N LYS A 159 -22.80 -30.09 -11.66
CA LYS A 159 -24.16 -30.62 -11.88
C LYS A 159 -25.31 -29.66 -11.50
N GLY A 160 -25.00 -28.40 -11.15
CA GLY A 160 -26.01 -27.43 -10.68
C GLY A 160 -26.05 -26.11 -11.45
N ILE A 161 -25.54 -26.08 -12.69
CA ILE A 161 -25.75 -24.93 -13.60
C ILE A 161 -26.86 -25.37 -14.56
N ALA A 162 -28.10 -25.09 -14.18
CA ALA A 162 -29.27 -25.12 -15.06
C ALA A 162 -30.04 -23.82 -14.83
#